data_AF-A0A6H5I7N8-F1
#
_entry.id   AF-A0A6H5I7N8-F1
#
_cell.length_a   1.000
_cell.length_b   1.000
_cell.length_c   1.000
_cell.angle_alpha   90.00
_cell.angle_beta   90.00
_cell.angle_gamma   90.00
#
_symmetry.space_group_name_H-M   'P 1'
#
loop_
_entity.id
_entity.type
_entity.pdbx_description
1 polymer ?
#
loop_
_entity_poly.entity_id
_entity_poly.type
_entity_poly.pdbx_seq_one_letter_code
_entity_poly.pdbx_strand_id
1 'polypeptide(L)'
;MSETIKVKFFFSNESWDVAADEENFVLSELEKRMGTLYDYVKPKLKVAHRDLWRCDPIKHVRGKTYEEFGPVIQKYMMIENAPYPYEDVKSSASGYCTRTCADYRKTEQKGCSVRNDDGCAEFAKNKCNGTIHMCEEMKNPLTVCPSDGKSGRRYEFIEFADGEKYGRTDRMCPTDKVYAYAFPKLFWKCDYCVCTCEDESSKIDRFISLREATSDIEENKIVTGIRLKKKNHIFHIQIQQSRLLPHGEVDEDDVSWKPLKLFTVHDEGVKEDTDYHKISWDRRGFALDNAILPIGFVMTGVKFSQSNGVLLSVSVRSTQFNFNTGKLRLGNSAWHHIILGFDSQNPFPFNNSVSPIQQGPDFRSKGKMRHWPDSKPGQYLELMNSDFKKDLGQTVLPFVDVQSVKSRKPVPLAGAGLYHRGLQGSGGFLALKMFSYNFEPHMQKRVHRGD
;
A
#
# COMPACT_ATOMS: atom_id res chain seq x y z
N MET A 1 -31.70 56.64 -35.12
CA MET A 1 -32.37 56.35 -33.84
C MET A 1 -31.58 55.24 -33.20
N SER A 2 -30.83 55.55 -32.13
CA SER A 2 -30.12 54.55 -31.33
C SER A 2 -31.16 53.85 -30.46
N GLU A 3 -31.32 52.54 -30.63
CA GLU A 3 -32.13 51.72 -29.73
C GLU A 3 -31.34 51.51 -28.44
N THR A 4 -31.83 52.10 -27.36
CA THR A 4 -31.34 51.86 -26.00
C THR A 4 -32.15 50.73 -25.36
N ILE A 5 -31.46 49.80 -24.71
CA ILE A 5 -32.08 48.64 -24.05
C ILE A 5 -31.80 48.75 -22.55
N LYS A 6 -32.84 48.55 -21.72
CA LYS A 6 -32.71 48.61 -20.26
C LYS A 6 -32.16 47.31 -19.70
N VAL A 7 -30.96 47.37 -19.13
CA VAL A 7 -30.34 46.26 -18.41
C VAL A 7 -30.48 46.47 -16.91
N LYS A 8 -30.93 45.43 -16.19
CA LYS A 8 -31.11 45.44 -14.74
C LYS A 8 -30.06 44.55 -14.08
N PHE A 9 -29.14 45.12 -13.30
CA PHE A 9 -28.11 44.37 -12.59
C PHE A 9 -28.66 43.77 -11.28
N PHE A 10 -28.26 42.53 -10.96
CA PHE A 10 -28.77 41.76 -9.81
C PHE A 10 -28.44 42.36 -8.42
N PHE A 11 -27.64 43.43 -8.33
CA PHE A 11 -27.18 44.02 -7.07
C PHE A 11 -27.55 45.50 -6.88
N SER A 12 -28.26 46.14 -7.82
CA SER A 12 -28.84 47.46 -7.61
C SER A 12 -30.18 47.59 -8.33
N ASN A 13 -31.10 48.38 -7.77
CA ASN A 13 -32.42 48.62 -8.35
C ASN A 13 -32.39 49.72 -9.44
N GLU A 14 -31.19 50.10 -9.92
CA GLU A 14 -30.99 51.13 -10.93
C GLU A 14 -30.89 50.50 -12.32
N SER A 15 -31.73 50.97 -13.25
CA SER A 15 -31.66 50.65 -14.67
C SER A 15 -30.85 51.73 -15.38
N TRP A 16 -29.80 51.32 -16.08
CA TRP A 16 -29.00 52.22 -16.91
C TRP A 16 -29.35 51.96 -18.38
N ASP A 17 -29.54 53.02 -19.16
CA ASP A 17 -29.69 52.94 -20.61
C ASP A 17 -28.28 52.83 -21.21
N VAL A 18 -27.89 51.61 -21.59
CA VAL A 18 -26.61 51.34 -22.28
C VAL A 18 -26.91 51.30 -23.77
N ALA A 19 -26.09 51.98 -24.57
CA ALA A 19 -26.24 51.97 -26.01
C ALA A 19 -25.85 50.57 -26.54
N ALA A 20 -26.63 50.01 -27.48
CA ALA A 20 -26.46 48.62 -27.95
C ALA A 20 -25.06 48.32 -28.53
N ASP A 21 -24.32 49.34 -28.96
CA ASP A 21 -22.93 49.29 -29.40
C ASP A 21 -21.93 49.06 -28.24
N GLU A 22 -22.19 49.59 -27.04
CA GLU A 22 -21.34 49.35 -25.86
C GLU A 22 -21.48 47.91 -25.33
N GLU A 23 -22.69 47.34 -25.32
CA GLU A 23 -22.91 45.94 -24.92
C GLU A 23 -22.21 44.97 -25.88
N ASN A 24 -22.37 45.19 -27.19
CA ASN A 24 -21.70 44.40 -28.23
C ASN A 24 -20.18 44.53 -28.15
N PHE A 25 -19.66 45.71 -27.83
CA PHE A 25 -18.24 45.92 -27.61
C PHE A 25 -17.72 45.10 -26.42
N VAL A 26 -18.39 45.18 -25.26
CA VAL A 26 -18.01 44.43 -24.05
C VAL A 26 -18.05 42.92 -24.27
N LEU A 27 -19.09 42.41 -24.95
CA LEU A 27 -19.20 41.00 -25.31
C LEU A 27 -18.05 40.56 -26.23
N SER A 28 -17.74 41.36 -27.27
CA SER A 28 -16.65 41.05 -28.19
C SER A 28 -15.27 41.02 -27.51
N GLU A 29 -15.05 41.89 -26.53
CA GLU A 29 -13.80 41.95 -25.77
C GLU A 29 -13.69 40.78 -24.78
N LEU A 30 -14.80 40.41 -24.13
CA LEU A 30 -14.89 39.20 -23.30
C LEU A 30 -14.59 37.95 -24.13
N GLU A 31 -15.17 37.83 -25.33
CA GLU A 31 -14.93 36.70 -26.23
C GLU A 31 -13.47 36.59 -26.67
N LYS A 32 -12.84 37.72 -27.04
CA LYS A 32 -11.40 37.75 -27.35
C LYS A 32 -10.58 37.23 -26.16
N ARG A 33 -10.85 37.72 -24.95
CA ARG A 33 -10.16 37.28 -23.73
C ARG A 33 -10.38 35.80 -23.43
N MET A 34 -11.60 35.30 -23.57
CA MET A 34 -11.90 33.87 -23.42
C MET A 34 -11.20 33.03 -24.50
N GLY A 35 -11.14 33.51 -25.73
CA GLY A 35 -10.41 32.88 -26.82
C GLY A 35 -8.92 32.76 -26.53
N THR A 36 -8.29 33.84 -26.06
CA THR A 36 -6.88 33.84 -25.64
C THR A 36 -6.65 32.89 -24.46
N LEU A 37 -7.55 32.90 -23.46
CA LEU A 37 -7.47 31.99 -22.32
C LEU A 37 -7.58 30.53 -22.76
N TYR A 38 -8.50 30.22 -23.67
CA TYR A 38 -8.68 28.89 -24.23
C TYR A 38 -7.42 28.40 -24.95
N ASP A 39 -6.87 29.23 -25.84
CA ASP A 39 -5.68 28.92 -26.63
C ASP A 39 -4.46 28.70 -25.71
N TYR A 40 -4.42 29.34 -24.54
CA TYR A 40 -3.37 29.15 -23.54
C TYR A 40 -3.58 27.92 -22.62
N VAL A 41 -4.80 27.72 -22.11
CA VAL A 41 -5.10 26.73 -21.07
C VAL A 41 -5.25 25.33 -21.64
N LYS A 42 -5.96 25.16 -22.76
CA LYS A 42 -6.27 23.83 -23.31
C LYS A 42 -5.03 22.99 -23.62
N PRO A 43 -3.98 23.52 -24.30
CA PRO A 43 -2.75 22.77 -24.54
C PRO A 43 -2.04 22.38 -23.24
N LYS A 44 -2.11 23.23 -22.20
CA LYS A 44 -1.50 22.95 -20.90
C LYS A 44 -2.24 21.88 -20.12
N LEU A 45 -3.58 21.84 -20.18
CA LEU A 45 -4.36 20.76 -19.57
C LEU A 45 -4.05 19.40 -20.21
N LYS A 46 -3.76 19.37 -21.51
CA LYS A 46 -3.40 18.13 -22.22
C LYS A 46 -2.14 17.46 -21.69
N VAL A 47 -1.17 18.25 -21.21
CA VAL A 47 0.13 17.75 -20.72
C VAL A 47 0.25 17.78 -19.18
N ALA A 48 -0.74 18.34 -18.48
CA ALA A 48 -0.71 18.45 -17.04
C ALA A 48 -0.83 17.07 -16.37
N HIS A 49 0.00 16.84 -15.37
CA HIS A 49 -0.10 15.68 -14.50
C HIS A 49 -1.43 15.70 -13.74
N ARG A 50 -2.12 14.57 -13.73
CA ARG A 50 -3.43 14.38 -13.05
C ARG A 50 -3.34 13.48 -11.84
N ASP A 51 -2.21 12.84 -11.64
CA ASP A 51 -1.93 11.99 -10.49
C ASP A 51 -1.73 12.83 -9.24
N LEU A 52 -2.41 12.42 -8.17
CA LEU A 52 -2.43 13.06 -6.88
C LEU A 52 -2.05 12.02 -5.84
N TRP A 53 -1.02 12.34 -5.06
CA TRP A 53 -0.53 11.50 -3.98
C TRP A 53 -0.12 12.35 -2.79
N ARG A 54 0.11 11.71 -1.64
CA ARG A 54 0.47 12.42 -0.42
C ARG A 54 1.99 12.51 -0.27
N CYS A 55 2.49 13.73 -0.06
CA CYS A 55 3.89 13.97 0.32
C CYS A 55 4.16 13.49 1.76
N ASP A 56 5.45 13.33 2.10
CA ASP A 56 5.82 13.02 3.48
C ASP A 56 5.37 14.09 4.47
N PRO A 57 4.85 13.68 5.63
CA PRO A 57 4.65 14.57 6.77
C PRO A 57 6.01 15.00 7.33
N ILE A 58 6.02 16.03 8.18
CA ILE A 58 7.24 16.45 8.91
C ILE A 58 7.82 15.29 9.72
N LYS A 59 6.95 14.45 10.29
CA LYS A 59 7.32 13.25 11.05
C LYS A 59 6.33 12.13 10.77
N HIS A 60 6.84 10.96 10.43
CA HIS A 60 6.03 9.75 10.35
C HIS A 60 5.67 9.24 11.75
N VAL A 61 4.39 8.93 11.95
CA VAL A 61 3.83 8.43 13.20
C VAL A 61 2.93 7.23 12.91
N ARG A 62 3.25 6.08 13.51
CA ARG A 62 2.46 4.85 13.40
C ARG A 62 1.01 5.09 13.84
N GLY A 63 0.05 4.54 13.10
CA GLY A 63 -1.38 4.74 13.32
C GLY A 63 -1.94 6.09 12.86
N LYS A 64 -1.08 7.04 12.48
CA LYS A 64 -1.52 8.35 11.93
C LYS A 64 -1.13 8.53 10.48
N THR A 65 0.13 8.28 10.15
CA THR A 65 0.69 8.51 8.79
C THR A 65 1.09 7.22 8.12
N TYR A 66 1.47 6.20 8.89
CA TYR A 66 1.74 4.87 8.36
C TYR A 66 1.23 3.79 9.32
N GLU A 67 1.08 2.60 8.78
CA GLU A 67 0.84 1.36 9.53
C GLU A 67 1.82 0.29 9.06
N GLU A 68 1.94 -0.76 9.86
CA GLU A 68 2.77 -1.91 9.56
C GLU A 68 1.87 -3.14 9.41
N PHE A 69 2.25 -4.03 8.50
CA PHE A 69 1.84 -5.43 8.62
C PHE A 69 2.48 -6.02 9.87
N GLY A 70 1.81 -6.99 10.47
CA GLY A 70 2.34 -7.71 11.61
C GLY A 70 3.53 -8.58 11.21
N PRO A 71 4.14 -9.30 12.16
CA PRO A 71 5.31 -10.15 11.94
C PRO A 71 4.96 -11.46 11.18
N VAL A 72 4.39 -11.33 9.98
CA VAL A 72 3.98 -12.46 9.14
C VAL A 72 5.19 -13.19 8.57
N ILE A 73 6.20 -12.43 8.12
CA ILE A 73 7.40 -12.94 7.45
C ILE A 73 8.59 -12.30 8.17
N GLN A 74 9.31 -13.09 8.97
CA GLN A 74 10.48 -12.61 9.72
C GLN A 74 11.64 -13.57 9.62
N LYS A 75 12.86 -13.08 9.73
CA LYS A 75 13.99 -13.99 9.94
C LYS A 75 13.90 -14.66 11.30
N TYR A 76 14.22 -15.94 11.31
CA TYR A 76 14.11 -16.84 12.44
C TYR A 76 15.38 -17.67 12.57
N MET A 77 15.94 -17.74 13.77
CA MET A 77 17.13 -18.54 14.04
C MET A 77 16.70 -19.89 14.61
N MET A 78 17.22 -20.96 14.01
CA MET A 78 16.97 -22.32 14.49
C MET A 78 18.24 -23.15 14.38
N ILE A 79 18.34 -24.18 15.19
CA ILE A 79 19.36 -25.20 15.01
C ILE A 79 18.97 -26.15 13.87
N GLU A 80 19.96 -26.68 13.15
CA GLU A 80 19.74 -27.56 11.99
C GLU A 80 18.81 -28.76 12.26
N ASN A 81 18.82 -29.34 13.46
CA ASN A 81 17.96 -30.48 13.81
C ASN A 81 16.58 -30.09 14.36
N ALA A 82 16.26 -28.80 14.47
CA ALA A 82 14.95 -28.32 14.95
C ALA A 82 13.72 -28.83 14.15
N PRO A 83 13.86 -29.17 12.86
CA PRO A 83 12.77 -29.80 12.10
C PRO A 83 12.37 -31.22 12.55
N TYR A 84 13.18 -31.88 13.37
CA TYR A 84 12.92 -33.26 13.79
C TYR A 84 12.25 -33.30 15.18
N PRO A 85 11.30 -34.24 15.40
CA PRO A 85 10.75 -34.50 16.73
C PRO A 85 11.84 -34.79 17.76
N TYR A 86 11.59 -34.44 19.03
CA TYR A 86 12.54 -34.63 20.12
C TYR A 86 13.09 -36.07 20.22
N GLU A 87 12.23 -37.06 20.00
CA GLU A 87 12.57 -38.48 20.02
C GLU A 87 13.59 -38.82 18.93
N ASP A 88 13.31 -38.40 17.68
CA ASP A 88 14.19 -38.60 16.54
C ASP A 88 15.52 -37.88 16.71
N VAL A 89 15.53 -36.70 17.32
CA VAL A 89 16.79 -35.99 17.57
C VAL A 89 17.71 -36.84 18.46
N LYS A 90 17.20 -37.68 19.36
CA LYS A 90 18.06 -38.51 20.22
C LYS A 90 18.54 -39.81 19.59
N SER A 91 17.76 -40.39 18.68
CA SER A 91 17.95 -41.78 18.26
C SER A 91 18.05 -41.98 16.75
N SER A 92 17.89 -40.95 15.92
CA SER A 92 17.85 -41.09 14.46
C SER A 92 19.04 -40.45 13.75
N ALA A 93 19.37 -41.00 12.57
CA ALA A 93 20.42 -40.49 11.69
C ALA A 93 20.21 -39.00 11.36
N SER A 94 18.97 -38.60 11.08
CA SER A 94 18.61 -37.24 10.71
C SER A 94 18.65 -36.26 11.89
N GLY A 95 18.51 -36.76 13.12
CA GLY A 95 18.77 -36.02 14.35
C GLY A 95 20.24 -35.62 14.53
N TYR A 96 21.17 -36.23 13.78
CA TYR A 96 22.61 -35.94 13.83
C TYR A 96 23.07 -34.79 12.92
N CYS A 97 22.18 -34.02 12.29
CA CYS A 97 22.58 -32.90 11.43
C CYS A 97 23.41 -33.38 10.23
N THR A 98 22.85 -34.35 9.50
CA THR A 98 23.45 -34.92 8.27
C THR A 98 23.14 -34.09 7.03
N ARG A 99 22.46 -32.96 7.18
CA ARG A 99 22.05 -32.07 6.09
C ARG A 99 22.79 -30.74 6.27
N THR A 100 22.46 -29.77 5.45
CA THR A 100 22.90 -28.39 5.59
C THR A 100 21.69 -27.49 5.80
N CYS A 101 21.90 -26.29 6.32
CA CYS A 101 20.81 -25.31 6.45
C CYS A 101 20.10 -25.05 5.10
N ALA A 102 20.85 -25.04 4.00
CA ALA A 102 20.31 -24.79 2.65
C ALA A 102 19.34 -25.88 2.15
N ASP A 103 19.39 -27.08 2.71
CA ASP A 103 18.47 -28.17 2.35
C ASP A 103 17.04 -27.90 2.84
N TYR A 104 16.88 -27.05 3.87
CA TYR A 104 15.57 -26.70 4.43
C TYR A 104 14.93 -25.53 3.66
N ARG A 105 14.50 -25.81 2.42
CA ARG A 105 13.73 -24.84 1.62
C ARG A 105 12.34 -24.56 2.19
N LYS A 106 11.69 -25.58 2.75
CA LYS A 106 10.39 -25.50 3.41
C LYS A 106 10.33 -26.56 4.52
N THR A 107 10.06 -26.16 5.75
CA THR A 107 10.02 -27.04 6.91
C THR A 107 9.19 -26.44 8.05
N GLU A 108 9.15 -27.08 9.20
CA GLU A 108 8.48 -26.60 10.42
C GLU A 108 9.35 -26.92 11.62
N GLN A 109 9.24 -26.14 12.70
CA GLN A 109 9.93 -26.49 13.94
C GLN A 109 9.12 -27.52 14.73
N LYS A 110 9.66 -28.72 14.89
CA LYS A 110 9.00 -29.84 15.61
C LYS A 110 9.60 -30.11 16.97
N GLY A 111 10.89 -29.88 17.15
CA GLY A 111 11.57 -30.19 18.40
C GLY A 111 12.76 -29.28 18.69
N CYS A 112 13.26 -29.40 19.91
CA CYS A 112 14.56 -28.88 20.33
C CYS A 112 15.12 -29.92 21.32
N SER A 113 16.21 -30.59 20.98
CA SER A 113 16.84 -31.57 21.87
C SER A 113 18.32 -31.28 21.97
N VAL A 114 18.66 -30.44 22.92
CA VAL A 114 20.00 -30.44 23.47
C VAL A 114 19.88 -30.43 24.99
N ARG A 115 20.27 -31.53 25.64
CA ARG A 115 20.56 -31.51 27.07
C ARG A 115 21.80 -30.62 27.21
N ASN A 116 21.64 -29.42 27.77
CA ASN A 116 22.70 -28.44 28.07
C ASN A 116 23.02 -27.38 26.97
N ASP A 117 22.10 -27.07 26.06
CA ASP A 117 22.21 -25.82 25.28
C ASP A 117 21.08 -24.87 25.67
N ASP A 118 21.42 -23.87 26.47
CA ASP A 118 20.52 -22.76 26.83
C ASP A 118 20.00 -22.05 25.58
N GLY A 119 20.76 -22.08 24.48
CA GLY A 119 20.41 -21.49 23.19
C GLY A 119 19.16 -22.07 22.56
N CYS A 120 19.13 -23.38 22.33
CA CYS A 120 18.00 -24.04 21.69
C CYS A 120 16.70 -23.90 22.51
N ALA A 121 16.79 -24.01 23.84
CA ALA A 121 15.63 -23.83 24.73
C ALA A 121 15.10 -22.39 24.68
N GLU A 122 15.99 -21.39 24.66
CA GLU A 122 15.57 -19.98 24.57
C GLU A 122 15.00 -19.64 23.18
N PHE A 123 15.57 -20.15 22.10
CA PHE A 123 15.00 -19.97 20.75
C PHE A 123 13.64 -20.67 20.61
N ALA A 124 13.43 -21.80 21.29
CA ALA A 124 12.14 -22.48 21.32
C ALA A 124 11.05 -21.67 22.06
N LYS A 125 11.40 -20.78 23.00
CA LYS A 125 10.42 -19.85 23.62
C LYS A 125 9.85 -18.87 22.60
N ASN A 126 10.64 -18.48 21.59
CA ASN A 126 10.23 -17.63 20.48
C ASN A 126 10.03 -18.45 19.19
N LYS A 127 9.46 -19.65 19.32
CA LYS A 127 9.22 -20.59 18.21
C LYS A 127 8.46 -19.95 17.04
N CYS A 128 8.82 -20.36 15.82
CA CYS A 128 7.99 -20.11 14.65
C CYS A 128 6.72 -20.98 14.71
N ASN A 129 5.54 -20.37 14.76
CA ASN A 129 4.27 -21.08 14.88
C ASN A 129 3.72 -21.62 13.55
N GLY A 130 4.38 -21.32 12.43
CA GLY A 130 3.96 -21.78 11.11
C GLY A 130 5.12 -22.37 10.32
N THR A 131 5.13 -22.10 9.02
CA THR A 131 6.10 -22.68 8.10
C THR A 131 7.42 -21.90 8.11
N ILE A 132 8.54 -22.62 8.02
CA ILE A 132 9.88 -22.08 7.90
C ILE A 132 10.35 -22.26 6.45
N HIS A 133 10.82 -21.17 5.84
CA HIS A 133 11.21 -21.10 4.45
C HIS A 133 12.66 -20.65 4.29
N MET A 134 13.31 -21.10 3.22
CA MET A 134 14.61 -20.59 2.72
C MET A 134 15.66 -20.40 3.84
N CYS A 135 16.05 -21.49 4.46
CA CYS A 135 17.12 -21.49 5.45
C CYS A 135 18.51 -21.35 4.81
N GLU A 136 19.38 -20.63 5.50
CA GLU A 136 20.77 -20.39 5.12
C GLU A 136 21.66 -20.61 6.34
N GLU A 137 22.92 -20.97 6.09
CA GLU A 137 23.92 -21.12 7.15
C GLU A 137 24.23 -19.76 7.78
N MET A 138 24.43 -19.77 9.10
CA MET A 138 24.78 -18.57 9.86
C MET A 138 26.14 -18.76 10.54
N LYS A 139 26.96 -17.70 10.53
CA LYS A 139 28.22 -17.66 11.27
C LYS A 139 28.00 -18.02 12.73
N ASN A 140 28.85 -18.88 13.27
CA ASN A 140 28.86 -19.28 14.68
C ASN A 140 30.31 -19.38 15.20
N PRO A 141 30.56 -19.22 16.52
CA PRO A 141 29.57 -18.94 17.57
C PRO A 141 29.05 -17.50 17.53
N LEU A 142 27.87 -17.30 18.10
CA LEU A 142 27.19 -16.01 18.18
C LEU A 142 26.50 -15.82 19.53
N THR A 143 26.23 -14.57 19.88
CA THR A 143 25.42 -14.17 21.02
C THR A 143 24.19 -13.46 20.52
N VAL A 144 23.01 -13.98 20.83
CA VAL A 144 21.73 -13.38 20.45
C VAL A 144 21.18 -12.58 21.62
N CYS A 145 20.61 -11.41 21.31
CA CYS A 145 19.77 -10.67 22.22
C CYS A 145 18.29 -10.86 21.83
N PRO A 146 17.53 -11.68 22.57
CA PRO A 146 16.09 -11.81 22.38
C PRO A 146 15.35 -10.48 22.61
N SER A 147 14.16 -10.34 22.01
CA SER A 147 13.24 -9.25 22.35
C SER A 147 12.50 -9.56 23.64
N ASP A 148 12.00 -8.53 24.33
CA ASP A 148 11.26 -8.65 25.59
C ASP A 148 9.79 -9.07 25.42
N GLY A 149 9.38 -9.43 24.20
CA GLY A 149 8.02 -9.82 23.84
C GLY A 149 7.01 -8.67 23.85
N LYS A 150 7.41 -7.43 24.19
CA LYS A 150 6.53 -6.25 24.12
C LYS A 150 6.36 -5.73 22.70
N SER A 151 7.24 -6.16 21.80
CA SER A 151 7.18 -5.85 20.37
C SER A 151 6.89 -7.12 19.56
N GLY A 152 6.51 -6.96 18.30
CA GLY A 152 6.38 -8.10 17.38
C GLY A 152 7.72 -8.70 16.93
N ARG A 153 8.86 -8.25 17.49
CA ARG A 153 10.22 -8.73 17.15
C ARG A 153 10.55 -9.97 17.97
N ARG A 154 11.37 -10.86 17.41
CA ARG A 154 11.97 -12.01 18.10
C ARG A 154 13.34 -11.68 18.67
N TYR A 155 14.10 -10.84 17.96
CA TYR A 155 15.47 -10.50 18.31
C TYR A 155 15.75 -9.00 18.17
N GLU A 156 16.57 -8.44 19.05
CA GLU A 156 17.02 -7.05 18.96
C GLU A 156 18.31 -6.93 18.16
N PHE A 157 19.34 -7.69 18.54
CA PHE A 157 20.63 -7.72 17.86
C PHE A 157 21.32 -9.08 18.04
N ILE A 158 22.33 -9.34 17.20
CA ILE A 158 23.26 -10.48 17.35
C ILE A 158 24.70 -9.97 17.33
N GLU A 159 25.58 -10.63 18.08
CA GLU A 159 27.01 -10.35 18.14
C GLU A 159 27.77 -11.64 17.77
N PHE A 160 28.58 -11.58 16.73
CA PHE A 160 29.41 -12.71 16.29
C PHE A 160 30.76 -12.71 17.01
N ALA A 161 31.41 -13.88 17.07
CA ALA A 161 32.71 -14.03 17.71
C ALA A 161 33.83 -13.19 17.05
N ASP A 162 33.71 -12.86 15.77
CA ASP A 162 34.63 -11.98 15.04
C ASP A 162 34.44 -10.48 15.38
N GLY A 163 33.46 -10.17 16.24
CA GLY A 163 33.13 -8.81 16.66
C GLY A 163 32.10 -8.11 15.77
N GLU A 164 31.65 -8.72 14.66
CA GLU A 164 30.56 -8.16 13.86
C GLU A 164 29.25 -8.15 14.67
N LYS A 165 28.44 -7.10 14.51
CA LYS A 165 27.14 -6.99 15.17
C LYS A 165 26.05 -6.60 14.20
N TYR A 166 24.95 -7.34 14.17
CA TYR A 166 23.79 -7.07 13.32
C TYR A 166 22.56 -6.70 14.16
N GLY A 167 21.62 -5.96 13.57
CA GLY A 167 20.40 -5.49 14.24
C GLY A 167 20.58 -4.17 15.00
N ARG A 168 19.75 -3.97 16.04
CA ARG A 168 19.66 -2.73 16.83
C ARG A 168 20.70 -2.71 17.96
N THR A 169 21.94 -2.49 17.58
CA THR A 169 23.10 -2.50 18.48
C THR A 169 23.28 -1.23 19.29
N ASP A 170 22.45 -0.21 19.04
CA ASP A 170 22.43 1.08 19.74
C ASP A 170 21.77 1.01 21.12
N ARG A 171 21.24 -0.16 21.50
CA ARG A 171 20.47 -0.36 22.74
C ARG A 171 21.03 -1.51 23.57
N MET A 172 20.82 -1.42 24.87
CA MET A 172 21.10 -2.55 25.78
C MET A 172 20.13 -3.69 25.51
N CYS A 173 20.58 -4.92 25.73
CA CYS A 173 19.71 -6.08 25.61
C CYS A 173 18.62 -6.03 26.69
N PRO A 174 17.33 -6.13 26.33
CA PRO A 174 16.26 -6.01 27.31
C PRO A 174 16.04 -7.32 28.11
N THR A 175 16.64 -8.43 27.67
CA THR A 175 16.60 -9.75 28.30
C THR A 175 18.00 -10.30 28.48
N ASP A 176 18.11 -11.50 29.07
CA ASP A 176 19.36 -12.24 29.11
C ASP A 176 19.82 -12.59 27.69
N LYS A 177 21.13 -12.40 27.46
CA LYS A 177 21.77 -12.76 26.20
C LYS A 177 21.92 -14.28 26.11
N VAL A 178 21.79 -14.79 24.90
CA VAL A 178 21.81 -16.21 24.60
C VAL A 178 23.06 -16.53 23.80
N TYR A 179 23.96 -17.33 24.38
CA TYR A 179 25.14 -17.80 23.66
C TYR A 179 24.80 -19.04 22.85
N ALA A 180 25.04 -19.00 21.55
CA ALA A 180 24.72 -20.07 20.61
C ALA A 180 25.98 -20.45 19.82
N TYR A 181 26.37 -21.71 19.91
CA TYR A 181 27.55 -22.25 19.23
C TYR A 181 27.19 -23.57 18.57
N ALA A 182 27.80 -23.82 17.41
CA ALA A 182 27.64 -25.11 16.76
C ALA A 182 28.31 -26.20 17.59
N PHE A 183 27.63 -27.32 17.78
CA PHE A 183 28.12 -28.41 18.62
C PHE A 183 28.32 -29.70 17.84
N PRO A 184 29.32 -30.51 18.23
CA PRO A 184 29.52 -31.82 17.66
C PRO A 184 28.45 -32.78 18.17
N LYS A 185 27.95 -33.63 17.29
CA LYS A 185 27.05 -34.72 17.62
C LYS A 185 27.50 -35.99 16.90
N LEU A 186 28.11 -36.90 17.65
CA LEU A 186 28.79 -38.07 17.12
C LEU A 186 29.89 -37.66 16.12
N PHE A 187 29.69 -37.87 14.81
CA PHE A 187 30.62 -37.55 13.73
C PHE A 187 30.25 -36.29 12.93
N TRP A 188 29.13 -35.64 13.28
CA TRP A 188 28.59 -34.50 12.55
C TRP A 188 28.60 -33.24 13.41
N LYS A 189 28.48 -32.07 12.80
CA LYS A 189 28.42 -30.78 13.48
C LYS A 189 27.05 -30.17 13.20
N CYS A 190 26.32 -29.83 14.26
CA CYS A 190 25.05 -29.14 14.12
C CYS A 190 25.28 -27.63 14.12
N ASP A 191 25.03 -27.00 12.97
CA ASP A 191 25.13 -25.55 12.83
C ASP A 191 23.81 -24.83 13.15
N TYR A 192 23.91 -23.52 13.36
CA TYR A 192 22.76 -22.63 13.48
C TYR A 192 22.39 -22.08 12.10
N CYS A 193 21.11 -22.14 11.79
CA CYS A 193 20.53 -21.66 10.55
C CYS A 193 19.79 -20.34 10.78
N VAL A 194 19.83 -19.47 9.77
CA VAL A 194 18.92 -18.34 9.65
C VAL A 194 17.91 -18.65 8.55
N CYS A 195 16.64 -18.67 8.90
CA CYS A 195 15.54 -18.98 8.01
C CYS A 195 14.54 -17.83 7.98
N THR A 196 13.52 -17.93 7.13
CA THR A 196 12.37 -17.03 7.15
C THR A 196 11.15 -17.76 7.72
N CYS A 197 10.66 -17.32 8.88
CA CYS A 197 9.42 -17.81 9.47
C CYS A 197 8.22 -17.10 8.86
N GLU A 198 7.30 -17.90 8.32
CA GLU A 198 5.92 -17.52 8.09
C GLU A 198 5.11 -17.86 9.35
N ASP A 199 4.86 -16.86 10.19
CA ASP A 199 4.07 -17.09 11.41
C ASP A 199 2.59 -17.32 11.02
N GLU A 200 1.87 -18.17 11.74
CA GLU A 200 0.45 -18.45 11.49
C GLU A 200 -0.47 -18.02 12.63
N SER A 201 0.06 -17.31 13.64
CA SER A 201 -0.74 -16.82 14.75
C SER A 201 -1.91 -15.96 14.29
N SER A 202 -3.10 -16.26 14.83
CA SER A 202 -4.39 -15.68 14.44
C SER A 202 -4.53 -14.18 14.76
N LYS A 203 -3.66 -13.62 15.60
CA LYS A 203 -3.72 -12.21 16.05
C LYS A 203 -2.80 -11.26 15.26
N ILE A 204 -2.27 -11.70 14.13
CA ILE A 204 -1.31 -10.92 13.34
C ILE A 204 -2.03 -10.01 12.33
N ASP A 205 -1.61 -8.74 12.26
CA ASP A 205 -2.05 -7.75 11.26
C ASP A 205 -1.65 -8.19 9.82
N ARG A 206 -2.44 -9.05 9.17
CA ARG A 206 -2.09 -9.64 7.85
C ARG A 206 -3.20 -9.62 6.81
N PHE A 207 -4.32 -8.99 7.13
CA PHE A 207 -5.53 -9.11 6.32
C PHE A 207 -5.82 -7.81 5.55
N ILE A 208 -6.38 -7.95 4.36
CA ILE A 208 -6.76 -6.83 3.50
C ILE A 208 -8.21 -7.04 3.06
N SER A 209 -9.04 -6.02 3.21
CA SER A 209 -10.44 -6.08 2.82
C SER A 209 -10.58 -6.06 1.29
N LEU A 210 -11.34 -7.02 0.76
CA LEU A 210 -11.76 -7.08 -0.64
C LEU A 210 -13.14 -6.44 -0.86
N ARG A 211 -13.80 -6.01 0.23
CA ARG A 211 -15.10 -5.35 0.16
C ARG A 211 -15.01 -3.98 -0.49
N GLU A 212 -16.06 -3.63 -1.22
CA GLU A 212 -16.13 -2.36 -1.94
C GLU A 212 -16.39 -1.16 -1.04
N ALA A 213 -15.73 -0.05 -1.36
CA ALA A 213 -16.05 1.27 -0.84
C ALA A 213 -16.65 2.12 -1.97
N THR A 214 -17.97 2.33 -1.94
CA THR A 214 -18.74 3.01 -2.98
C THR A 214 -19.41 4.28 -2.46
N SER A 215 -19.47 5.32 -3.28
CA SER A 215 -20.21 6.55 -2.99
C SER A 215 -21.71 6.35 -3.16
N ASP A 216 -22.51 7.24 -2.58
CA ASP A 216 -23.97 7.19 -2.64
C ASP A 216 -24.45 7.79 -3.96
N ILE A 217 -24.38 6.98 -5.03
CA ILE A 217 -24.68 7.42 -6.40
C ILE A 217 -26.14 7.87 -6.59
N GLU A 218 -27.07 7.30 -5.81
CA GLU A 218 -28.48 7.70 -5.77
C GLU A 218 -28.66 9.16 -5.32
N GLU A 219 -27.76 9.66 -4.48
CA GLU A 219 -27.70 11.06 -4.05
C GLU A 219 -26.81 11.92 -4.97
N ASN A 220 -26.44 11.40 -6.14
CA ASN A 220 -25.52 12.04 -7.09
C ASN A 220 -24.11 12.29 -6.51
N LYS A 221 -23.65 11.44 -5.59
CA LYS A 221 -22.34 11.58 -4.94
C LYS A 221 -21.26 10.75 -5.63
N ILE A 222 -20.08 11.34 -5.74
CA ILE A 222 -18.88 10.74 -6.34
C ILE A 222 -17.74 10.64 -5.32
N VAL A 223 -16.71 9.86 -5.63
CA VAL A 223 -15.51 9.78 -4.78
C VAL A 223 -14.62 11.00 -5.04
N THR A 224 -14.19 11.66 -3.96
CA THR A 224 -13.35 12.88 -3.98
C THR A 224 -12.02 12.71 -3.24
N GLY A 225 -11.85 11.59 -2.52
CA GLY A 225 -10.62 11.26 -1.82
C GLY A 225 -10.60 9.81 -1.35
N ILE A 226 -9.40 9.28 -1.10
CA ILE A 226 -9.18 7.89 -0.69
C ILE A 226 -8.13 7.80 0.41
N ARG A 227 -8.21 6.78 1.26
CA ARG A 227 -7.18 6.44 2.25
C ARG A 227 -7.26 4.98 2.68
N LEU A 228 -6.15 4.46 3.20
CA LEU A 228 -6.14 3.19 3.91
C LEU A 228 -6.38 3.39 5.40
N LYS A 229 -7.09 2.44 6.03
CA LYS A 229 -7.29 2.38 7.48
C LYS A 229 -7.17 0.95 7.97
N LYS A 230 -6.32 0.73 8.97
CA LYS A 230 -6.26 -0.55 9.68
C LYS A 230 -7.28 -0.57 10.82
N LYS A 231 -8.22 -1.50 10.78
CA LYS A 231 -9.23 -1.76 11.81
C LYS A 231 -9.51 -3.26 11.89
N ASN A 232 -9.63 -3.79 13.10
CA ASN A 232 -9.81 -5.23 13.35
C ASN A 232 -8.75 -6.09 12.66
N HIS A 233 -7.49 -5.66 12.69
CA HIS A 233 -6.35 -6.32 12.03
C HIS A 233 -6.46 -6.44 10.49
N ILE A 234 -7.42 -5.71 9.88
CA ILE A 234 -7.66 -5.68 8.43
C ILE A 234 -7.39 -4.27 7.90
N PHE A 235 -6.68 -4.18 6.77
CA PHE A 235 -6.54 -2.95 6.00
C PHE A 235 -7.76 -2.73 5.11
N HIS A 236 -8.47 -1.61 5.30
CA HIS A 236 -9.64 -1.21 4.54
C HIS A 236 -9.36 0.02 3.70
N ILE A 237 -9.93 0.09 2.50
CA ILE A 237 -10.03 1.34 1.77
C ILE A 237 -11.23 2.13 2.33
N GLN A 238 -11.00 3.40 2.64
CA GLN A 238 -12.05 4.35 2.98
C GLN A 238 -12.08 5.47 1.94
N ILE A 239 -13.29 5.88 1.56
CA ILE A 239 -13.51 6.95 0.60
C ILE A 239 -14.08 8.21 1.25
N GLN A 240 -13.74 9.33 0.66
CA GLN A 240 -14.42 10.61 0.82
C GLN A 240 -15.36 10.79 -0.36
N GLN A 241 -16.56 11.30 -0.11
CA GLN A 241 -17.57 11.54 -1.13
C GLN A 241 -18.12 12.96 -1.04
N SER A 242 -18.67 13.44 -2.16
CA SER A 242 -19.47 14.66 -2.23
C SER A 242 -20.34 14.66 -3.49
N ARG A 243 -21.39 15.48 -3.51
CA ARG A 243 -22.28 15.70 -4.63
C ARG A 243 -21.56 16.31 -5.84
N LEU A 244 -21.77 15.69 -7.01
CA LEU A 244 -21.35 16.24 -8.29
C LEU A 244 -22.33 17.34 -8.74
N LEU A 245 -21.78 18.45 -9.22
CA LEU A 245 -22.52 19.62 -9.71
C LEU A 245 -22.29 19.79 -11.23
N PRO A 246 -23.08 20.66 -11.90
CA PRO A 246 -22.86 21.03 -13.29
C PRO A 246 -21.40 21.35 -13.62
N HIS A 247 -20.99 21.02 -14.85
CA HIS A 247 -19.65 21.30 -15.38
C HIS A 247 -18.50 20.66 -14.59
N GLY A 248 -18.79 19.59 -13.84
CA GLY A 248 -17.80 18.85 -13.06
C GLY A 248 -17.34 19.57 -11.79
N GLU A 249 -18.08 20.58 -11.34
CA GLU A 249 -17.91 21.13 -10.00
C GLU A 249 -18.31 20.12 -8.93
N VAL A 250 -17.79 20.30 -7.72
CA VAL A 250 -18.08 19.44 -6.57
C VAL A 250 -18.48 20.32 -5.42
N ASP A 251 -19.59 19.97 -4.77
CA ASP A 251 -20.11 20.65 -3.60
C ASP A 251 -19.07 20.56 -2.46
N GLU A 252 -18.48 21.68 -2.04
CA GLU A 252 -17.45 21.69 -0.98
C GLU A 252 -18.07 21.43 0.41
N ASP A 253 -19.35 21.74 0.59
CA ASP A 253 -20.06 21.67 1.87
C ASP A 253 -20.62 20.26 2.17
N ASP A 254 -20.88 19.45 1.14
CA ASP A 254 -21.34 18.05 1.26
C ASP A 254 -20.17 17.04 1.44
N VAL A 255 -18.93 17.52 1.49
CA VAL A 255 -17.73 16.67 1.58
C VAL A 255 -17.68 15.89 2.90
N SER A 256 -17.75 14.57 2.81
CA SER A 256 -17.75 13.69 3.98
C SER A 256 -17.00 12.38 3.75
N TRP A 257 -16.37 11.85 4.80
CA TRP A 257 -15.77 10.50 4.77
C TRP A 257 -16.85 9.47 5.07
N LYS A 258 -17.03 8.49 4.17
CA LYS A 258 -18.00 7.43 4.38
C LYS A 258 -17.54 6.51 5.52
N PRO A 259 -18.40 6.16 6.50
CA PRO A 259 -18.05 5.23 7.56
C PRO A 259 -17.61 3.87 7.01
N LEU A 260 -16.64 3.24 7.67
CA LEU A 260 -16.19 1.90 7.30
C LEU A 260 -17.22 0.87 7.73
N LYS A 261 -17.58 -0.06 6.83
CA LYS A 261 -18.32 -1.28 7.16
C LYS A 261 -17.35 -2.31 7.73
N LEU A 262 -17.13 -2.24 9.04
CA LEU A 262 -16.17 -3.10 9.74
C LEU A 262 -16.68 -4.54 9.82
N PHE A 263 -15.74 -5.48 9.81
CA PHE A 263 -15.96 -6.90 10.05
C PHE A 263 -14.70 -7.51 10.67
N THR A 264 -14.79 -8.75 11.13
CA THR A 264 -13.65 -9.58 11.52
C THR A 264 -13.60 -10.83 10.65
N VAL A 265 -12.43 -11.47 10.56
CA VAL A 265 -12.25 -12.72 9.81
C VAL A 265 -12.98 -13.92 10.43
N HIS A 266 -13.56 -13.75 11.63
CA HIS A 266 -14.31 -14.78 12.34
C HIS A 266 -15.82 -14.53 12.34
N ASP A 267 -16.28 -13.44 11.74
CA ASP A 267 -17.72 -13.14 11.67
C ASP A 267 -18.42 -14.15 10.75
N GLU A 268 -19.68 -14.47 11.06
CA GLU A 268 -20.47 -15.40 10.27
C GLU A 268 -20.64 -14.90 8.81
N GLY A 269 -20.43 -15.80 7.86
CA GLY A 269 -20.56 -15.50 6.43
C GLY A 269 -19.38 -14.76 5.80
N VAL A 270 -18.36 -14.36 6.58
CA VAL A 270 -17.12 -13.78 6.07
C VAL A 270 -16.22 -14.89 5.53
N LYS A 271 -15.77 -14.75 4.27
CA LYS A 271 -14.94 -15.75 3.59
C LYS A 271 -13.62 -15.18 3.09
N GLU A 272 -12.55 -15.94 3.26
CA GLU A 272 -11.28 -15.67 2.59
C GLU A 272 -11.48 -15.62 1.08
N ASP A 273 -10.78 -14.71 0.41
CA ASP A 273 -10.79 -14.46 -1.04
C ASP A 273 -12.11 -13.95 -1.61
N THR A 274 -13.14 -13.79 -0.77
CA THR A 274 -14.39 -13.09 -1.10
C THR A 274 -14.45 -11.75 -0.36
N ASP A 275 -14.28 -11.77 0.96
CA ASP A 275 -14.37 -10.59 1.81
C ASP A 275 -12.99 -10.03 2.18
N TYR A 276 -11.99 -10.89 2.32
CA TYR A 276 -10.63 -10.49 2.71
C TYR A 276 -9.57 -11.37 2.05
N HIS A 277 -8.40 -10.79 1.82
CA HIS A 277 -7.17 -11.49 1.43
C HIS A 277 -6.29 -11.70 2.65
N LYS A 278 -5.74 -12.91 2.81
CA LYS A 278 -4.75 -13.26 3.84
C LYS A 278 -3.35 -13.25 3.23
N ILE A 279 -2.47 -12.39 3.76
CA ILE A 279 -1.06 -12.41 3.39
C ILE A 279 -0.41 -13.71 3.91
N SER A 280 0.23 -14.43 3.00
CA SER A 280 1.04 -15.64 3.25
C SER A 280 2.32 -15.56 2.43
N TRP A 281 3.23 -16.53 2.60
CA TRP A 281 4.46 -16.60 1.81
C TRP A 281 4.16 -16.49 0.32
N ASP A 282 3.33 -17.35 -0.26
CA ASP A 282 3.08 -17.32 -1.70
C ASP A 282 2.05 -16.25 -2.15
N ARG A 283 1.48 -15.46 -1.23
CA ARG A 283 0.34 -14.55 -1.51
C ARG A 283 0.54 -13.16 -0.87
N ARG A 284 1.68 -12.54 -1.17
CA ARG A 284 2.15 -11.28 -0.56
C ARG A 284 2.40 -10.15 -1.57
N GLY A 285 1.93 -10.34 -2.80
CA GLY A 285 2.21 -9.45 -3.91
C GLY A 285 1.17 -8.35 -4.11
N PHE A 286 1.61 -7.18 -4.54
CA PHE A 286 0.80 -6.02 -4.94
C PHE A 286 1.19 -5.53 -6.33
N ALA A 287 0.19 -5.36 -7.21
CA ALA A 287 0.34 -4.70 -8.50
C ALA A 287 0.51 -3.20 -8.29
N LEU A 288 1.61 -2.62 -8.76
CA LEU A 288 1.86 -1.18 -8.70
C LEU A 288 1.34 -0.50 -9.97
N ASP A 289 0.02 -0.57 -10.17
CA ASP A 289 -0.63 -0.08 -11.38
C ASP A 289 -1.83 0.84 -11.10
N ASN A 290 -2.36 1.42 -12.17
CA ASN A 290 -3.31 2.53 -12.17
C ASN A 290 -4.58 2.15 -12.94
N ALA A 291 -5.71 2.04 -12.26
CA ALA A 291 -6.99 1.90 -12.93
C ALA A 291 -7.53 3.29 -13.29
N ILE A 292 -7.45 3.67 -14.58
CA ILE A 292 -7.85 4.97 -15.11
C ILE A 292 -9.10 4.81 -15.99
N LEU A 293 -10.08 5.69 -15.78
CA LEU A 293 -11.36 5.69 -16.46
C LEU A 293 -11.33 6.51 -17.76
N PRO A 294 -12.11 6.12 -18.78
CA PRO A 294 -12.29 6.93 -19.99
C PRO A 294 -13.08 8.21 -19.71
N ILE A 295 -13.04 9.14 -20.68
CA ILE A 295 -13.81 10.39 -20.65
C ILE A 295 -15.31 10.08 -20.55
N GLY A 296 -16.04 10.91 -19.80
CA GLY A 296 -17.48 10.74 -19.56
C GLY A 296 -17.83 9.83 -18.37
N PHE A 297 -16.82 9.29 -17.69
CA PHE A 297 -16.99 8.50 -16.47
C PHE A 297 -16.27 9.14 -15.29
N VAL A 298 -16.82 8.95 -14.10
CA VAL A 298 -16.24 9.34 -12.81
C VAL A 298 -16.14 8.15 -11.88
N MET A 299 -15.20 8.23 -10.95
CA MET A 299 -14.99 7.20 -9.93
C MET A 299 -16.06 7.32 -8.84
N THR A 300 -16.85 6.27 -8.68
CA THR A 300 -17.90 6.14 -7.66
C THR A 300 -17.61 5.01 -6.68
N GLY A 301 -16.47 4.34 -6.80
CA GLY A 301 -16.05 3.35 -5.83
C GLY A 301 -14.65 2.83 -6.08
N VAL A 302 -14.12 2.17 -5.07
CA VAL A 302 -12.78 1.58 -5.09
C VAL A 302 -12.76 0.34 -4.21
N LYS A 303 -11.99 -0.67 -4.59
CA LYS A 303 -11.73 -1.87 -3.80
C LYS A 303 -10.36 -2.45 -4.13
N PHE A 304 -9.85 -3.31 -3.26
CA PHE A 304 -8.83 -4.27 -3.67
C PHE A 304 -9.50 -5.40 -4.46
N SER A 305 -8.86 -5.83 -5.54
CA SER A 305 -9.20 -7.06 -6.23
C SER A 305 -7.97 -7.93 -6.34
N GLN A 306 -8.22 -9.22 -6.42
CA GLN A 306 -7.19 -10.22 -6.55
C GLN A 306 -7.11 -10.67 -8.02
N SER A 307 -5.89 -10.70 -8.56
CA SER A 307 -5.60 -11.28 -9.87
C SER A 307 -4.86 -12.61 -9.66
N ASN A 308 -5.39 -13.69 -10.25
CA ASN A 308 -4.79 -15.03 -10.24
C ASN A 308 -4.49 -15.62 -8.84
N GLY A 309 -5.24 -15.23 -7.80
CA GLY A 309 -5.09 -15.80 -6.45
C GLY A 309 -3.89 -15.27 -5.63
N VAL A 310 -3.01 -14.47 -6.25
CA VAL A 310 -1.69 -14.14 -5.69
C VAL A 310 -1.46 -12.64 -5.56
N LEU A 311 -1.87 -11.86 -6.57
CA LEU A 311 -1.53 -10.44 -6.65
C LEU A 311 -2.74 -9.55 -6.34
N LEU A 312 -2.55 -8.61 -5.41
CA LEU A 312 -3.56 -7.60 -5.11
C LEU A 312 -3.39 -6.36 -5.98
N SER A 313 -4.48 -5.88 -6.58
CA SER A 313 -4.54 -4.64 -7.34
C SER A 313 -5.68 -3.75 -6.86
N VAL A 314 -5.66 -2.48 -7.25
CA VAL A 314 -6.80 -1.58 -7.03
C VAL A 314 -7.76 -1.67 -8.21
N SER A 315 -9.05 -1.79 -7.89
CA SER A 315 -10.14 -1.70 -8.84
C SER A 315 -10.97 -0.46 -8.56
N VAL A 316 -11.45 0.19 -9.63
CA VAL A 316 -12.28 1.39 -9.54
C VAL A 316 -13.63 1.13 -10.16
N ARG A 317 -14.68 1.62 -9.51
CA ARG A 317 -16.04 1.63 -10.07
C ARG A 317 -16.21 2.92 -10.86
N SER A 318 -16.49 2.78 -12.14
CA SER A 318 -16.88 3.89 -13.01
C SER A 318 -18.38 4.06 -12.98
N THR A 319 -18.86 5.31 -13.02
CA THR A 319 -20.24 5.63 -13.36
C THR A 319 -20.25 6.71 -14.43
N GLN A 320 -21.05 6.52 -15.48
CA GLN A 320 -21.19 7.54 -16.52
C GLN A 320 -21.93 8.76 -15.96
N PHE A 321 -21.56 9.96 -16.41
CA PHE A 321 -22.24 11.19 -16.00
C PHE A 321 -22.42 12.14 -17.18
N ASN A 322 -23.40 13.03 -17.07
CA ASN A 322 -23.55 14.16 -17.99
C ASN A 322 -22.73 15.33 -17.46
N PHE A 323 -21.73 15.78 -18.23
CA PHE A 323 -20.85 16.86 -17.82
C PHE A 323 -21.59 18.19 -17.62
N ASN A 324 -22.52 18.53 -18.50
CA ASN A 324 -23.25 19.81 -18.43
C ASN A 324 -24.17 19.87 -17.22
N THR A 325 -24.86 18.78 -16.88
CA THR A 325 -25.82 18.77 -15.77
C THR A 325 -25.24 18.28 -14.45
N GLY A 326 -24.07 17.65 -14.47
CA GLY A 326 -23.46 17.02 -13.30
C GLY A 326 -24.19 15.78 -12.81
N LYS A 327 -25.11 15.20 -13.61
CA LYS A 327 -25.94 14.06 -13.18
C LYS A 327 -25.33 12.71 -13.55
N LEU A 328 -25.23 11.82 -12.56
CA LEU A 328 -24.84 10.43 -12.71
C LEU A 328 -25.92 9.61 -13.43
N ARG A 329 -25.50 8.62 -14.21
CA ARG A 329 -26.37 7.62 -14.85
C ARG A 329 -26.30 6.32 -14.06
N LEU A 330 -27.24 6.12 -13.14
CA LEU A 330 -27.23 5.04 -12.15
C LEU A 330 -27.03 3.64 -12.75
N GLY A 331 -27.73 3.34 -13.84
CA GLY A 331 -27.64 2.05 -14.54
C GLY A 331 -26.35 1.83 -15.34
N ASN A 332 -25.50 2.84 -15.50
CA ASN A 332 -24.26 2.74 -16.27
C ASN A 332 -23.04 2.80 -15.35
N SER A 333 -22.89 1.74 -14.55
CA SER A 333 -21.74 1.55 -13.66
C SER A 333 -21.03 0.24 -13.94
N ALA A 334 -19.70 0.25 -13.87
CA ALA A 334 -18.86 -0.94 -14.09
C ALA A 334 -17.59 -0.90 -13.24
N TRP A 335 -17.07 -2.08 -12.89
CA TRP A 335 -15.79 -2.21 -12.19
C TRP A 335 -14.66 -2.41 -13.21
N HIS A 336 -13.60 -1.64 -13.06
CA HIS A 336 -12.39 -1.69 -13.89
C HIS A 336 -11.19 -2.04 -13.02
N HIS A 337 -10.37 -2.97 -13.49
CA HIS A 337 -9.14 -3.38 -12.83
C HIS A 337 -8.12 -3.85 -13.86
N ILE A 338 -6.85 -3.75 -13.51
CA ILE A 338 -5.77 -4.23 -14.38
C ILE A 338 -5.48 -5.68 -14.02
N ILE A 339 -5.56 -6.54 -15.04
CA ILE A 339 -5.08 -7.92 -14.96
C ILE A 339 -3.67 -7.91 -15.56
N LEU A 340 -2.66 -8.00 -14.69
CA LEU A 340 -1.31 -8.27 -15.16
C LEU A 340 -1.27 -9.74 -15.63
N GLY A 341 -0.78 -9.98 -16.84
CA GLY A 341 -0.65 -11.33 -17.39
C GLY A 341 0.37 -12.14 -16.61
N PHE A 342 -0.09 -13.19 -15.93
CA PHE A 342 0.77 -14.20 -15.31
C PHE A 342 0.54 -15.53 -16.01
N ASP A 343 1.62 -16.20 -16.39
CA ASP A 343 1.58 -17.60 -16.76
C ASP A 343 1.53 -18.44 -15.48
N SER A 344 0.54 -19.33 -15.38
CA SER A 344 0.38 -20.31 -14.31
C SER A 344 1.63 -21.15 -14.01
N GLN A 345 2.53 -21.33 -14.98
CA GLN A 345 3.77 -22.10 -14.80
C GLN A 345 4.95 -21.26 -14.30
N ASN A 346 4.85 -19.93 -14.39
CA ASN A 346 5.88 -19.02 -13.91
C ASN A 346 5.19 -17.75 -13.36
N PRO A 347 4.72 -17.77 -12.10
CA PRO A 347 3.91 -16.70 -11.52
C PRO A 347 4.63 -15.34 -11.40
N PHE A 348 5.91 -15.25 -11.77
CA PHE A 348 6.70 -14.02 -11.77
C PHE A 348 7.57 -13.87 -13.04
N PRO A 349 6.99 -13.72 -14.24
CA PRO A 349 7.75 -13.73 -15.48
C PRO A 349 8.46 -12.40 -15.78
N PHE A 350 8.55 -11.47 -14.81
CA PHE A 350 9.16 -10.16 -15.03
C PHE A 350 10.22 -9.84 -13.98
N ASN A 351 11.42 -9.49 -14.45
CA ASN A 351 12.52 -8.86 -13.71
C ASN A 351 12.18 -7.40 -13.30
N ASN A 352 10.89 -7.10 -13.12
CA ASN A 352 10.31 -5.78 -12.87
C ASN A 352 9.76 -5.66 -11.44
N SER A 353 10.22 -6.51 -10.51
CA SER A 353 9.90 -6.36 -9.10
C SER A 353 10.52 -5.06 -8.58
N VAL A 354 9.71 -4.27 -7.89
CA VAL A 354 10.24 -3.24 -7.00
C VAL A 354 10.56 -3.96 -5.71
N SER A 355 11.78 -4.48 -5.60
CA SER A 355 12.27 -4.93 -4.30
C SER A 355 12.39 -3.68 -3.43
N PRO A 356 11.69 -3.59 -2.29
CA PRO A 356 12.06 -2.64 -1.25
C PRO A 356 13.52 -2.96 -0.98
N ILE A 357 14.41 -2.00 -1.22
CA ILE A 357 15.83 -2.24 -1.04
C ILE A 357 15.95 -2.80 0.39
N GLN A 358 16.52 -4.00 0.55
CA GLN A 358 16.65 -4.67 1.85
C GLN A 358 17.42 -3.74 2.78
N GLN A 359 16.70 -2.92 3.53
CA GLN A 359 17.23 -1.83 4.31
C GLN A 359 16.49 -1.79 5.65
N GLY A 360 17.10 -1.14 6.63
CA GLY A 360 16.55 -1.11 7.99
C GLY A 360 15.21 -0.38 8.05
N PRO A 361 14.42 -0.58 9.11
CA PRO A 361 13.13 0.08 9.33
C PRO A 361 13.28 1.56 9.68
N ASP A 362 14.49 2.13 9.63
CA ASP A 362 14.73 3.47 10.15
C ASP A 362 14.13 4.53 9.22
N PHE A 363 13.00 5.08 9.67
CA PHE A 363 12.33 6.25 9.10
C PHE A 363 13.18 7.51 9.12
N ARG A 364 14.31 7.50 9.84
CA ARG A 364 15.17 8.67 10.01
C ARG A 364 15.92 8.96 8.73
N SER A 365 15.26 9.67 7.81
CA SER A 365 15.98 10.70 7.09
C SER A 365 16.51 11.68 8.14
N LYS A 366 17.78 11.51 8.53
CA LYS A 366 18.56 12.61 9.10
C LYS A 366 18.71 13.64 7.98
N GLY A 367 17.66 14.40 7.65
CA GLY A 367 17.67 15.39 6.58
C GLY A 367 16.32 15.69 5.94
N LYS A 368 16.28 16.78 5.14
CA LYS A 368 15.12 17.26 4.37
C LYS A 368 14.66 16.33 3.22
N MET A 369 15.16 15.10 3.15
CA MET A 369 14.87 14.16 2.05
C MET A 369 13.48 13.54 2.22
N ARG A 370 12.73 13.50 1.12
CA ARG A 370 11.35 12.98 1.05
C ARG A 370 11.33 11.71 0.20
N HIS A 371 10.47 10.76 0.54
CA HIS A 371 10.19 9.58 -0.27
C HIS A 371 9.41 10.00 -1.52
N TRP A 372 9.93 9.66 -2.68
CA TRP A 372 9.33 9.96 -3.98
C TRP A 372 8.72 8.70 -4.59
N PRO A 373 7.64 8.82 -5.39
CA PRO A 373 7.17 7.71 -6.22
C PRO A 373 8.32 7.17 -7.08
N ASP A 374 8.60 5.89 -6.98
CA ASP A 374 9.69 5.21 -7.72
C ASP A 374 9.19 4.04 -8.57
N SER A 375 7.94 3.60 -8.37
CA SER A 375 7.31 2.56 -9.17
C SER A 375 6.75 3.06 -10.51
N LYS A 376 6.83 2.21 -11.53
CA LYS A 376 6.30 2.37 -12.88
C LYS A 376 5.14 1.39 -13.14
N PRO A 377 4.22 1.69 -14.09
CA PRO A 377 3.18 0.76 -14.49
C PRO A 377 3.74 -0.61 -14.92
N GLY A 378 2.98 -1.68 -14.68
CA GLY A 378 3.41 -3.06 -14.95
C GLY A 378 4.43 -3.64 -13.97
N GLN A 379 4.79 -2.91 -12.92
CA GLN A 379 5.60 -3.44 -11.82
C GLN A 379 4.74 -4.05 -10.72
N TYR A 380 5.35 -4.93 -9.95
CA TYR A 380 4.76 -5.47 -8.73
C TYR A 380 5.75 -5.39 -7.58
N LEU A 381 5.22 -5.56 -6.39
CA LEU A 381 5.93 -5.51 -5.11
C LEU A 381 5.52 -6.73 -4.30
N GLU A 382 6.46 -7.36 -3.61
CA GLU A 382 6.14 -8.34 -2.58
C GLU A 382 6.49 -7.81 -1.20
N LEU A 383 5.64 -8.11 -0.22
CA LEU A 383 6.02 -7.89 1.18
C LEU A 383 7.19 -8.81 1.53
N MET A 384 8.22 -8.27 2.16
CA MET A 384 9.42 -9.01 2.53
C MET A 384 9.87 -8.60 3.93
N ASN A 385 10.65 -9.45 4.57
CA ASN A 385 11.34 -9.05 5.79
C ASN A 385 12.42 -8.00 5.50
N SER A 386 12.74 -7.18 6.49
CA SER A 386 13.83 -6.20 6.47
C SER A 386 15.20 -6.85 6.30
N ASP A 387 16.21 -6.03 6.08
CA ASP A 387 17.59 -6.49 5.97
C ASP A 387 18.06 -7.25 7.20
N PHE A 388 18.79 -8.34 6.98
CA PHE A 388 19.31 -9.14 8.07
C PHE A 388 20.41 -8.39 8.84
N LYS A 389 21.33 -7.71 8.17
CA LYS A 389 22.44 -7.01 8.87
C LYS A 389 21.95 -5.82 9.70
N LYS A 390 21.00 -5.05 9.19
CA LYS A 390 20.51 -3.83 9.84
C LYS A 390 19.39 -4.08 10.85
N ASP A 391 18.52 -5.05 10.63
CA ASP A 391 17.31 -5.24 11.45
C ASP A 391 16.99 -6.70 11.76
N LEU A 392 17.91 -7.63 11.46
CA LEU A 392 17.72 -9.07 11.62
C LEU A 392 16.44 -9.57 10.94
N GLY A 393 15.98 -8.92 9.86
CA GLY A 393 14.74 -9.28 9.19
C GLY A 393 13.51 -9.34 10.09
N GLN A 394 13.42 -8.49 11.11
CA GLN A 394 12.33 -8.52 12.08
C GLN A 394 11.13 -7.64 11.70
N THR A 395 11.21 -6.87 10.61
CA THR A 395 10.14 -5.96 10.19
C THR A 395 9.64 -6.34 8.80
N VAL A 396 8.33 -6.36 8.58
CA VAL A 396 7.74 -6.55 7.24
C VAL A 396 7.68 -5.22 6.51
N LEU A 397 8.22 -5.19 5.30
CA LEU A 397 8.34 -4.01 4.44
C LEU A 397 7.69 -4.23 3.07
N PRO A 398 7.27 -3.16 2.39
CA PRO A 398 7.26 -1.77 2.82
C PRO A 398 6.18 -1.51 3.88
N PHE A 399 6.25 -0.33 4.52
CA PHE A 399 5.16 0.13 5.38
C PHE A 399 3.93 0.54 4.56
N VAL A 400 2.77 0.65 5.19
CA VAL A 400 1.53 1.07 4.51
C VAL A 400 1.26 2.55 4.80
N ASP A 401 1.19 3.39 3.76
CA ASP A 401 0.79 4.79 3.92
C ASP A 401 -0.72 4.88 4.17
N VAL A 402 -1.10 5.41 5.34
CA VAL A 402 -2.52 5.55 5.76
C VAL A 402 -3.01 7.00 5.72
N GLN A 403 -2.21 7.90 5.15
CA GLN A 403 -2.61 9.29 4.97
C GLN A 403 -3.73 9.42 3.94
N SER A 404 -4.52 10.49 4.07
CA SER A 404 -5.57 10.79 3.09
C SER A 404 -4.99 11.38 1.82
N VAL A 405 -5.36 10.79 0.70
CA VAL A 405 -5.13 11.34 -0.64
C VAL A 405 -6.40 12.07 -1.05
N LYS A 406 -6.31 13.40 -1.08
CA LYS A 406 -7.40 14.31 -1.47
C LYS A 406 -6.79 15.59 -2.03
N SER A 407 -7.52 16.26 -2.91
CA SER A 407 -7.17 17.58 -3.42
C SER A 407 -7.52 18.67 -2.40
N ARG A 408 -6.93 19.86 -2.56
CA ARG A 408 -7.26 21.02 -1.70
C ARG A 408 -8.71 21.45 -1.91
N LYS A 409 -9.13 21.53 -3.18
CA LYS A 409 -10.52 21.66 -3.59
C LYS A 409 -10.99 20.31 -4.12
N PRO A 410 -12.11 19.75 -3.64
CA PRO A 410 -12.67 18.51 -4.18
C PRO A 410 -12.86 18.61 -5.69
N VAL A 411 -12.48 17.56 -6.40
CA VAL A 411 -12.66 17.46 -7.86
C VAL A 411 -13.14 16.06 -8.21
N PRO A 412 -13.80 15.88 -9.36
CA PRO A 412 -14.12 14.55 -9.84
C PRO A 412 -12.85 13.75 -10.10
N LEU A 413 -12.88 12.48 -9.70
CA LEU A 413 -11.78 11.56 -9.89
C LEU A 413 -12.06 10.63 -11.07
N ALA A 414 -11.03 10.34 -11.85
CA ALA A 414 -11.05 9.45 -13.00
C ALA A 414 -10.19 8.20 -12.79
N GLY A 415 -9.81 7.89 -11.56
CA GLY A 415 -9.06 6.67 -11.29
C GLY A 415 -8.36 6.65 -9.96
N ALA A 416 -7.80 5.49 -9.64
CA ALA A 416 -6.97 5.23 -8.48
C ALA A 416 -5.92 4.17 -8.80
N GLY A 417 -4.85 4.13 -8.01
CA GLY A 417 -3.79 3.15 -8.18
C GLY A 417 -2.99 2.92 -6.91
N LEU A 418 -2.16 1.88 -6.96
CA LEU A 418 -1.12 1.62 -5.97
C LEU A 418 0.22 2.04 -6.53
N TYR A 419 1.09 2.49 -5.65
CA TYR A 419 2.46 2.79 -6.01
C TYR A 419 3.36 2.58 -4.79
N HIS A 420 4.63 2.33 -5.09
CA HIS A 420 5.68 2.37 -4.08
C HIS A 420 6.33 3.75 -4.07
N ARG A 421 6.72 4.21 -2.89
CA ARG A 421 7.53 5.40 -2.71
C ARG A 421 8.64 5.14 -1.70
N GLY A 422 9.86 5.31 -2.15
CA GLY A 422 11.06 5.01 -1.39
C GLY A 422 12.02 6.19 -1.30
N LEU A 423 13.05 6.01 -0.48
CA LEU A 423 14.29 6.76 -0.54
C LEU A 423 15.45 5.78 -0.34
N GLN A 424 16.63 6.11 -0.84
CA GLN A 424 17.80 5.27 -0.66
C GLN A 424 18.12 5.14 0.83
N GLY A 425 18.10 3.92 1.36
CA GLY A 425 18.29 3.62 2.78
C GLY A 425 17.01 3.19 3.51
N SER A 426 15.83 3.31 2.89
CA SER A 426 14.51 3.06 3.48
C SER A 426 13.75 1.94 2.76
N GLY A 427 13.01 1.15 3.54
CA GLY A 427 12.03 0.19 3.03
C GLY A 427 10.79 0.81 2.36
N GLY A 428 10.61 2.13 2.45
CA GLY A 428 9.56 2.86 1.74
C GLY A 428 8.13 2.57 2.20
N PHE A 429 7.17 3.02 1.38
CA PHE A 429 5.74 2.87 1.61
C PHE A 429 5.01 2.31 0.39
N LEU A 430 4.09 1.37 0.63
CA LEU A 430 2.98 1.07 -0.26
C LEU A 430 1.89 2.12 -0.02
N ALA A 431 1.51 2.85 -1.06
CA ALA A 431 0.61 3.98 -0.95
C ALA A 431 -0.47 3.99 -2.05
N LEU A 432 -1.60 4.63 -1.74
CA LEU A 432 -2.65 4.94 -2.71
C LEU A 432 -2.35 6.25 -3.43
N LYS A 433 -2.70 6.32 -4.71
CA LYS A 433 -2.79 7.58 -5.47
C LYS A 433 -4.11 7.64 -6.24
N MET A 434 -4.53 8.85 -6.59
CA MET A 434 -5.76 9.10 -7.33
C MET A 434 -5.48 9.94 -8.58
N PHE A 435 -6.39 9.90 -9.54
CA PHE A 435 -6.26 10.65 -10.80
C PHE A 435 -7.43 11.61 -10.93
N SER A 436 -7.18 12.90 -11.13
CA SER A 436 -8.23 13.88 -11.39
C SER A 436 -8.88 13.69 -12.76
N TYR A 437 -10.12 14.11 -12.90
CA TYR A 437 -10.84 14.09 -14.17
C TYR A 437 -10.16 14.98 -15.23
N ASN A 438 -10.17 14.52 -16.48
CA ASN A 438 -9.64 15.30 -17.59
C ASN A 438 -10.72 16.25 -18.13
N PHE A 439 -10.56 17.55 -17.85
CA PHE A 439 -11.47 18.60 -18.32
C PHE A 439 -11.16 19.11 -19.73
N GLU A 440 -9.98 18.80 -20.29
CA GLU A 440 -9.55 19.26 -21.63
C GLU A 440 -10.58 19.00 -22.75
N PRO A 441 -11.25 17.83 -22.82
CA PRO A 441 -12.20 17.53 -23.89
C PRO A 441 -13.48 18.39 -23.84
N HIS A 442 -13.81 18.92 -22.66
CA HIS A 442 -15.01 19.75 -22.45
C HIS A 442 -14.76 21.23 -22.68
N MET A 443 -13.49 21.62 -22.88
CA MET A 443 -13.17 22.98 -23.30
C MET A 443 -13.53 23.14 -24.78
N GLN A 444 -14.50 24.01 -25.06
CA GLN A 444 -14.91 24.41 -26.40
C GLN A 444 -14.61 25.89 -26.63
N LYS A 445 -14.04 26.22 -27.79
CA LYS A 445 -13.94 27.60 -28.24
C LYS A 445 -15.34 28.02 -28.69
N ARG A 446 -15.90 29.08 -28.10
CA ARG A 446 -17.12 29.68 -28.67
C ARG A 446 -16.76 30.20 -30.04
N VAL A 447 -17.37 29.62 -31.07
CA VAL A 447 -17.29 30.10 -32.45
C VAL A 447 -18.69 30.60 -32.78
N HIS A 448 -18.84 31.93 -32.92
CA HIS A 448 -20.07 32.46 -33.50
C HIS A 448 -20.13 32.01 -34.97
N ARG A 449 -21.16 31.27 -35.34
CA ARG A 449 -21.68 31.35 -36.71
C ARG A 449 -22.32 32.74 -36.79
N GLY A 450 -21.64 33.65 -37.47
CA GLY A 450 -22.29 34.86 -37.96
C GLY A 450 -23.26 34.44 -39.05
N ASP A 451 -24.54 34.76 -38.85
CA ASP A 451 -25.49 34.91 -39.94
C ASP A 451 -25.43 36.35 -40.44
#